data_AF-A0A2S8PC90-F1
#
_entry.id   AF-A0A2S8PC90-F1
#
_cell.length_a   1.000
_cell.length_b   1.000
_cell.length_c   1.000
_cell.angle_alpha   90.00
_cell.angle_beta   90.00
_cell.angle_gamma   90.00
#
_symmetry.space_group_name_H-M   'P 1'
#
loop_
_entity.id
_entity.type
_entity.pdbx_description
1 polymer ?
#
loop_
_entity_poly.entity_id
_entity_poly.type
_entity_poly.pdbx_seq_one_letter_code
_entity_poly.pdbx_strand_id
1 'polypeptide(L)'
;MNHSYSQTLNRLVGYFESELKAVPEEVFRHKPGPAKWSKQEIVGHLCDSAANNHLRFVKIKLSAHPVSLEGYDQDRWVDLHGYQEQYKHPDIITLWVMLNRQIVHVIES
;
A
#
# COMPACT_ATOMS: atom_id res chain seq x y z
N MET A 1 13.80 18.42 15.50
CA MET A 1 12.42 18.01 15.88
C MET A 1 12.29 16.52 15.63
N ASN A 2 11.98 15.73 16.66
CA ASN A 2 11.87 14.28 16.56
C ASN A 2 10.47 13.97 16.00
N HIS A 3 10.35 13.71 14.70
CA HIS A 3 9.08 13.32 14.12
C HIS A 3 8.76 11.87 14.51
N SER A 4 7.55 11.62 15.01
CA SER A 4 7.10 10.23 15.20
C SER A 4 7.03 9.51 13.85
N TYR A 5 7.12 8.18 13.88
CA TYR A 5 6.96 7.37 12.67
C TYR A 5 5.59 7.58 12.01
N SER A 6 4.53 7.82 12.80
CA SER A 6 3.19 8.14 12.28
C SER A 6 3.15 9.45 11.51
N GLN A 7 3.76 10.52 12.03
CA GLN A 7 3.84 11.82 11.36
C GLN A 7 4.64 11.72 10.06
N THR A 8 5.75 10.97 10.09
CA THR A 8 6.57 10.73 8.89
C THR A 8 5.77 9.97 7.83
N LEU A 9 5.08 8.89 8.22
CA LEU A 9 4.24 8.11 7.30
C LEU A 9 3.13 8.96 6.71
N ASN A 10 2.37 9.70 7.53
CA ASN A 10 1.26 10.52 7.06
C ASN A 10 1.72 11.59 6.05
N ARG A 11 2.87 12.24 6.30
CA ARG A 11 3.46 13.20 5.35
C ARG A 11 3.86 12.54 4.04
N LEU A 12 4.51 11.38 4.10
CA LEU A 12 4.94 10.66 2.89
C LEU A 12 3.74 10.18 2.07
N VAL A 13 2.68 9.72 2.73
CA VAL A 13 1.43 9.32 2.06
C VAL A 13 0.82 10.50 1.30
N GLY A 14 0.73 11.67 1.93
CA GLY A 14 0.22 12.87 1.27
C GLY A 14 1.08 13.33 0.10
N TYR A 15 2.41 13.29 0.25
CA TYR A 15 3.34 13.62 -0.84
C TYR A 15 3.19 12.67 -2.04
N PHE A 16 3.26 11.36 -1.80
CA PHE A 16 3.16 10.38 -2.88
C PHE A 16 1.75 10.29 -3.47
N GLU A 17 0.69 10.60 -2.73
CA GLU A 17 -0.66 10.74 -3.30
C GLU A 17 -0.65 11.77 -4.44
N SER A 18 -0.06 12.95 -4.21
CA SER A 18 0.06 14.00 -5.23
C SER A 18 0.93 13.57 -6.40
N GLU A 19 2.11 12.99 -6.13
CA GLU A 19 3.03 12.53 -7.18
C GLU A 19 2.42 11.45 -8.06
N LEU A 20 1.74 10.46 -7.45
CA LEU A 20 1.10 9.37 -8.19
C LEU A 20 -0.06 9.89 -9.05
N LYS A 21 -0.90 10.78 -8.52
CA LYS A 21 -2.00 11.40 -9.28
C LYS A 21 -1.52 12.24 -10.46
N ALA A 22 -0.30 12.78 -10.40
CA ALA A 22 0.30 13.56 -11.48
C ALA A 22 0.84 12.69 -12.63
N VAL A 23 1.02 11.37 -12.42
CA VAL A 23 1.48 10.47 -13.48
C VAL A 23 0.37 10.29 -14.54
N PRO A 24 0.67 10.47 -15.84
CA PRO A 24 -0.31 10.19 -16.88
C PRO A 24 -0.78 8.72 -16.82
N GLU A 25 -2.09 8.49 -16.97
CA GLU A 25 -2.68 7.16 -16.82
C GLU A 25 -2.05 6.12 -17.75
N GLU A 26 -1.73 6.49 -18.99
CA GLU A 26 -1.02 5.62 -19.94
C GLU A 26 0.34 5.16 -19.38
N VAL A 27 1.11 6.09 -18.81
CA VAL A 27 2.43 5.81 -18.21
C VAL A 27 2.31 4.98 -16.94
N PHE A 28 1.22 5.18 -16.20
CA PHE A 28 0.93 4.46 -14.96
C PHE A 28 0.55 2.99 -15.24
N ARG A 29 -0.24 2.78 -16.30
CA ARG A 29 -0.74 1.47 -16.74
C ARG A 29 0.21 0.71 -17.65
N HIS A 30 1.23 1.38 -18.21
CA HIS A 30 2.20 0.73 -19.10
C HIS A 30 2.93 -0.43 -18.42
N LYS A 31 2.85 -1.61 -19.03
CA LYS A 31 3.65 -2.78 -18.64
C LYS A 31 4.95 -2.80 -19.45
N PRO A 32 6.14 -2.77 -18.80
CA PRO A 32 7.41 -2.84 -19.51
C PRO A 32 7.70 -4.24 -20.09
N GLY A 33 6.90 -5.24 -19.72
CA GLY A 33 6.89 -6.57 -20.32
C GLY A 33 5.78 -7.45 -19.74
N PRO A 34 5.46 -8.60 -20.35
CA PRO A 34 4.34 -9.45 -19.94
C PRO A 34 4.45 -9.94 -18.48
N ALA A 35 5.66 -10.26 -18.02
CA ALA A 35 5.95 -10.75 -16.67
C ALA A 35 6.41 -9.65 -15.70
N LYS A 36 6.30 -8.37 -16.07
CA LYS A 36 6.72 -7.24 -15.23
C LYS A 36 5.50 -6.44 -14.81
N TRP A 37 5.47 -6.03 -13.55
CA TRP A 37 4.41 -5.16 -13.04
C TRP A 37 4.45 -3.77 -13.72
N SER A 38 3.27 -3.25 -14.04
CA SER A 38 3.08 -1.82 -14.30
C SER A 38 3.22 -1.01 -13.01
N LYS A 39 3.24 0.34 -13.11
CA LYS A 39 3.20 1.17 -11.91
C LYS A 39 1.88 1.00 -11.15
N GLN A 40 0.78 0.74 -11.87
CA GLN A 40 -0.50 0.40 -11.27
C GLN A 40 -0.44 -0.89 -10.45
N GLU A 41 0.16 -1.95 -10.98
CA GLU A 41 0.36 -3.20 -10.25
C GLU A 41 1.31 -3.02 -9.07
N ILE A 42 2.34 -2.16 -9.18
CA ILE A 42 3.22 -1.81 -8.06
C ILE A 42 2.42 -1.10 -6.94
N VAL A 43 1.59 -0.10 -7.27
CA VAL A 43 0.75 0.56 -6.24
C VAL A 43 -0.27 -0.41 -5.65
N GLY A 44 -0.81 -1.33 -6.45
CA GLY A 44 -1.63 -2.44 -5.95
C GLY A 44 -0.89 -3.33 -4.96
N HIS A 45 0.34 -3.74 -5.28
CA HIS A 45 1.18 -4.45 -4.33
C HIS A 45 1.44 -3.65 -3.04
N LEU A 46 1.56 -2.32 -3.12
CA LEU A 46 1.67 -1.48 -1.93
C LEU A 46 0.37 -1.45 -1.10
N CYS A 47 -0.81 -1.60 -1.72
CA CYS A 47 -2.08 -1.82 -1.01
C CYS A 47 -2.03 -3.15 -0.24
N ASP A 48 -1.59 -4.24 -0.89
CA ASP A 48 -1.45 -5.56 -0.25
C ASP A 48 -0.51 -5.50 0.96
N SER A 49 0.62 -4.81 0.80
CA SER A 49 1.60 -4.60 1.87
C SER A 49 0.99 -3.80 3.02
N ALA A 50 0.25 -2.72 2.73
CA ALA A 50 -0.42 -1.92 3.75
C ALA A 50 -1.50 -2.73 4.50
N ALA A 51 -2.30 -3.54 3.80
CA ALA A 51 -3.30 -4.41 4.44
C ALA A 51 -2.65 -5.44 5.39
N ASN A 52 -1.58 -6.10 4.94
CA ASN A 52 -0.82 -7.02 5.78
C ASN A 52 -0.20 -6.33 6.99
N ASN A 53 0.42 -5.17 6.80
CA ASN A 53 1.06 -4.42 7.88
C ASN A 53 0.06 -3.88 8.89
N HIS A 54 -1.11 -3.40 8.44
CA HIS A 54 -2.20 -3.02 9.33
C HIS A 54 -2.60 -4.17 10.24
N LEU A 55 -2.87 -5.35 9.69
CA LEU A 55 -3.22 -6.53 10.49
C LEU A 55 -2.11 -6.90 11.47
N ARG A 56 -0.84 -6.86 11.04
CA ARG A 56 0.32 -7.14 11.89
C ARG A 56 0.40 -6.16 13.06
N PHE A 57 0.27 -4.85 12.82
CA PHE A 57 0.32 -3.84 13.87
C PHE A 57 -0.82 -3.99 14.88
N VAL A 58 -2.04 -4.26 14.41
CA VAL A 58 -3.19 -4.53 15.29
C VAL A 58 -2.94 -5.76 16.16
N LYS A 59 -2.50 -6.87 15.55
CA LYS A 59 -2.18 -8.11 16.30
C LYS A 59 -1.08 -7.89 17.34
N ILE A 60 -0.01 -7.18 16.97
CA ILE A 60 1.11 -6.88 17.89
C ILE A 60 0.62 -6.05 19.07
N LYS A 61 -0.17 -5.00 18.84
CA LYS A 61 -0.65 -4.12 19.90
C LYS A 61 -1.61 -4.80 20.88
N LEU A 62 -2.43 -5.73 20.40
CA LEU A 62 -3.44 -6.41 21.22
C LEU A 62 -2.93 -7.69 21.89
N SER A 63 -1.76 -8.19 21.48
CA SER A 63 -1.22 -9.45 22.00
C SER A 63 -0.38 -9.23 23.26
N ALA A 64 -0.60 -10.06 24.28
CA ALA A 64 0.27 -10.16 25.45
C ALA A 64 1.56 -10.99 25.19
N HIS A 65 1.64 -11.62 24.02
CA HIS A 65 2.71 -12.54 23.63
C HIS A 65 3.30 -12.18 22.26
N PRO A 66 4.53 -12.61 21.94
CA PRO A 66 5.12 -12.41 20.62
C PRO A 66 4.20 -12.93 19.50
N VAL A 67 4.03 -12.11 18.45
CA VAL A 67 3.21 -12.44 17.28
C VAL A 67 4.11 -12.95 16.15
N SER A 68 3.78 -14.11 15.58
CA SER A 68 4.42 -14.60 14.37
C SER A 68 3.99 -13.77 13.15
N LEU A 69 4.96 -13.34 12.34
CA LEU A 69 4.72 -12.56 11.13
C LEU A 69 4.91 -13.45 9.91
N GLU A 70 3.81 -13.92 9.34
CA GLU A 70 3.83 -14.74 8.13
C GLU A 70 4.12 -13.90 6.89
N GLY A 71 4.90 -14.47 5.97
CA GLY A 71 5.07 -13.91 4.63
C GLY A 71 3.82 -14.14 3.77
N TYR A 72 3.78 -13.50 2.61
CA TYR A 72 2.73 -13.70 1.62
C TYR A 72 3.33 -13.71 0.21
N ASP A 73 2.68 -14.43 -0.68
CA ASP A 73 3.09 -14.55 -2.09
C ASP A 73 2.65 -13.30 -2.85
N GLN A 74 3.59 -12.37 -3.04
CA GLN A 74 3.30 -11.05 -3.59
C GLN A 74 2.79 -11.11 -5.03
N ASP A 75 3.40 -11.97 -5.85
CA ASP A 75 3.01 -12.16 -7.26
C ASP A 75 1.60 -12.71 -7.36
N ARG A 76 1.26 -13.72 -6.56
CA ARG A 76 -0.09 -14.29 -6.55
C ARG A 76 -1.14 -13.33 -6.01
N TRP A 77 -0.80 -12.47 -5.05
CA TRP A 77 -1.76 -11.46 -4.55
C TRP A 77 -2.07 -10.40 -5.60
N VAL A 78 -1.04 -9.91 -6.31
CA VAL A 78 -1.22 -8.97 -7.42
C VAL A 78 -2.07 -9.58 -8.53
N ASP A 79 -1.83 -10.85 -8.87
CA ASP A 79 -2.63 -11.61 -9.85
C ASP A 79 -4.08 -11.80 -9.39
N LEU A 80 -4.31 -12.22 -8.14
CA LEU A 80 -5.65 -12.44 -7.58
C LEU A 80 -6.49 -11.17 -7.53
N HIS A 81 -5.89 -10.03 -7.17
CA HIS A 81 -6.59 -8.74 -7.21
C HIS A 81 -6.79 -8.22 -8.63
N GLY A 82 -5.98 -8.69 -9.60
CA GLY A 82 -6.06 -8.25 -10.98
C GLY A 82 -5.89 -6.74 -11.12
N TYR A 83 -4.95 -6.14 -10.36
CA TYR A 83 -4.87 -4.69 -10.20
C TYR A 83 -4.82 -3.92 -11.52
N GLN A 84 -4.17 -4.48 -12.54
CA GLN A 84 -4.10 -3.88 -13.87
C GLN A 84 -5.49 -3.69 -14.51
N GLU A 85 -6.39 -4.67 -14.36
CA GLU A 85 -7.66 -4.70 -15.11
C GLU A 85 -8.87 -4.29 -14.27
N GLN A 86 -8.84 -4.55 -12.96
CA GLN A 86 -10.00 -4.34 -12.10
C GLN A 86 -10.09 -2.92 -11.51
N TYR A 87 -9.02 -2.13 -11.59
CA TYR A 87 -8.94 -0.82 -10.95
C TYR A 87 -8.69 0.30 -11.95
N LYS A 88 -9.28 1.46 -11.70
CA LYS A 88 -8.90 2.70 -12.36
C LYS A 88 -7.74 3.35 -11.62
N HIS A 89 -6.97 4.16 -12.34
CA HIS A 89 -5.83 4.89 -11.79
C HIS A 89 -6.14 5.68 -10.49
N PRO A 90 -7.18 6.53 -10.40
CA PRO A 90 -7.48 7.26 -9.17
C PRO A 90 -7.95 6.34 -8.02
N ASP A 91 -8.57 5.21 -8.33
CA ASP A 91 -9.19 4.33 -7.34
C ASP A 91 -8.10 3.57 -6.57
N ILE A 92 -7.09 3.05 -7.28
CA ILE A 92 -5.99 2.31 -6.62
C ILE A 92 -5.14 3.22 -5.72
N ILE A 93 -4.93 4.47 -6.11
CA ILE A 93 -4.24 5.46 -5.28
C ILE A 93 -5.07 5.77 -4.03
N THR A 94 -6.38 5.97 -4.21
CA THR A 94 -7.29 6.23 -3.08
C THR A 94 -7.27 5.08 -2.07
N LEU A 95 -7.31 3.84 -2.56
CA LEU A 95 -7.19 2.64 -1.71
C LEU A 95 -5.87 2.64 -0.92
N TRP A 96 -4.75 2.87 -1.60
CA TRP A 96 -3.44 2.94 -0.97
C TRP A 96 -3.37 4.00 0.13
N VAL A 97 -3.91 5.21 -0.13
CA VAL A 97 -3.96 6.30 0.86
C VAL A 97 -4.80 5.89 2.08
N MET A 98 -5.99 5.33 1.87
CA MET A 98 -6.87 4.96 2.98
C MET A 98 -6.27 3.86 3.86
N LEU A 99 -5.66 2.84 3.26
CA LEU A 99 -4.97 1.78 4.01
C LEU A 99 -3.82 2.32 4.86
N ASN A 100 -3.01 3.23 4.31
CA ASN A 100 -1.90 3.81 5.07
C ASN A 100 -2.38 4.78 6.17
N ARG A 101 -3.48 5.53 5.95
CA ARG A 101 -4.08 6.34 7.02
C ARG A 101 -4.60 5.48 8.17
N GLN A 102 -5.14 4.29 7.87
CA GLN A 102 -5.51 3.32 8.90
C GLN A 102 -4.28 2.88 9.72
N ILE A 103 -3.15 2.61 9.07
CA ILE A 103 -1.89 2.31 9.74
C ILE A 103 -1.45 3.48 10.64
N VAL A 104 -1.53 4.73 10.17
CA VAL A 104 -1.17 5.91 10.96
C VAL A 104 -1.94 5.93 12.29
N HIS A 105 -3.26 5.73 12.25
CA HIS A 105 -4.09 5.69 13.47
C HIS A 105 -3.74 4.51 14.39
N VAL A 106 -3.44 3.34 13.82
CA VAL A 106 -2.98 2.19 14.61
C VAL A 106 -1.61 2.45 15.22
N ILE A 107 -0.70 3.23 14.60
CA ILE A 107 0.60 3.55 15.21
C ILE A 107 0.45 4.63 16.29
N GLU A 108 -0.45 5.60 16.12
CA GLU A 108 -0.65 6.73 17.05
C GLU A 108 -1.40 6.39 18.33
N SER A 109 -2.27 5.37 18.28
CA SER A 109 -3.03 4.89 19.45
C SER A 109 -2.16 4.33 20.57
#